data_AF-A0A6P0NAN3-F1
#
_entry.id   AF-A0A6P0NAN3-F1
#
_cell.length_a   1.000
_cell.length_b   1.000
_cell.length_c   1.000
_cell.angle_alpha   90.00
_cell.angle_beta   90.00
_cell.angle_gamma   90.00
#
_symmetry.space_group_name_H-M   'P 1'
#
loop_
_entity.id
_entity.type
_entity.pdbx_description
1 polymer ?
#
loop_
_entity_poly.entity_id
_entity_poly.type
_entity_poly.pdbx_seq_one_letter_code
_entity_poly.pdbx_strand_id
1 'polypeptide(L)'
;MRFHHNLAAAITGTAIVSALVITLPQKAQALTGKEISEIARNITVLIKGQNDNHGSGFIISKNGDTYYVLTANHVVAHEDTYVIMTHDQEYHQLDNSKVRHLSGSDLAVIEFTSDRTYQTAKLADSNTAKQGSEVFVSGWPRLTTVGKQSGSDLIRQFTDGQISGLLSQPLEGYAMSYTNTTLGGMSGGPVLDTGGRVVGVHGLGDTEDSDRLLNQGYGEEAASLASLVKTGFNYAIPINTFLDLAAQQRIYMNLAVETTAPNPLGAAYVASGKPDPRDRVAETDVLNKINEIFGPIRDGVNTIQRVCGLFGC
;
A
#
# COMPACT_ATOMS: atom_id res chain seq x y z
N MET A 1 3.65 -96.82 -10.94
CA MET A 1 4.66 -95.76 -10.74
C MET A 1 3.91 -94.44 -10.83
N ARG A 2 3.56 -93.87 -9.67
CA ARG A 2 4.16 -92.70 -9.01
C ARG A 2 3.63 -91.36 -9.55
N PHE A 3 2.79 -90.75 -8.70
CA PHE A 3 2.31 -89.38 -8.66
C PHE A 3 3.42 -88.33 -8.78
N HIS A 4 3.08 -87.09 -9.18
CA HIS A 4 3.39 -85.80 -8.51
C HIS A 4 2.77 -84.66 -9.37
N HIS A 5 1.68 -84.02 -8.94
CA HIS A 5 1.63 -82.74 -8.20
C HIS A 5 2.20 -81.54 -8.97
N ASN A 6 1.36 -80.56 -9.34
CA ASN A 6 1.23 -79.31 -8.57
C ASN A 6 0.20 -78.34 -9.16
N LEU A 7 -0.74 -77.95 -8.29
CA LEU A 7 -1.60 -76.78 -8.39
C LEU A 7 -0.73 -75.52 -8.35
N ALA A 8 -1.01 -74.54 -9.21
CA ALA A 8 -0.66 -73.15 -8.93
C ALA A 8 -1.77 -72.24 -9.47
N ALA A 9 -2.79 -72.03 -8.63
CA ALA A 9 -3.70 -70.91 -8.77
C ALA A 9 -2.95 -69.64 -8.36
N ALA A 10 -2.77 -68.70 -9.30
CA ALA A 10 -2.32 -67.36 -9.00
C ALA A 10 -3.45 -66.39 -9.33
N ILE A 11 -4.39 -66.21 -8.39
CA ILE A 11 -5.30 -65.08 -8.40
C ILE A 11 -4.49 -63.89 -7.89
N THR A 12 -3.88 -63.16 -8.81
CA THR A 12 -3.30 -61.85 -8.50
C THR A 12 -4.45 -60.86 -8.37
N GLY A 13 -5.02 -60.78 -7.17
CA GLY A 13 -5.95 -59.73 -6.80
C GLY A 13 -5.25 -58.38 -6.88
N THR A 14 -5.51 -57.62 -7.93
CA THR A 14 -5.20 -56.19 -7.94
C THR A 14 -6.17 -55.49 -7.00
N ALA A 15 -5.78 -55.34 -5.74
CA ALA A 15 -6.47 -54.42 -4.85
C ALA A 15 -6.21 -53.00 -5.37
N ILE A 16 -7.16 -52.47 -6.15
CA ILE A 16 -7.22 -51.04 -6.45
C ILE A 16 -7.57 -50.37 -5.11
N VAL A 17 -6.56 -49.99 -4.34
CA VAL A 17 -6.73 -49.12 -3.17
C VAL A 17 -7.11 -47.76 -3.73
N SER A 18 -8.41 -47.57 -3.92
CA SER A 18 -9.00 -46.27 -4.24
C SER A 18 -8.89 -45.45 -2.98
N ALA A 19 -7.76 -44.76 -2.78
CA ALA A 19 -7.62 -43.79 -1.71
C ALA A 19 -8.61 -42.66 -1.98
N LEU A 20 -9.74 -42.66 -1.27
CA LEU A 20 -10.68 -41.56 -1.25
C LEU A 20 -9.98 -40.39 -0.54
N VAL A 21 -9.38 -39.48 -1.31
CA VAL A 21 -8.81 -38.24 -0.76
C VAL A 21 -9.99 -37.33 -0.41
N ILE A 22 -10.45 -37.41 0.84
CA ILE A 22 -11.45 -36.49 1.37
C ILE A 22 -10.72 -35.18 1.66
N THR A 23 -10.68 -34.25 0.70
CA THR A 23 -10.27 -32.87 0.95
C THR A 23 -11.38 -32.17 1.73
N LEU A 24 -11.35 -32.26 3.06
CA LEU A 24 -12.15 -31.35 3.87
C LEU A 24 -11.67 -29.94 3.55
N PRO A 25 -12.56 -28.99 3.19
CA PRO A 25 -12.16 -27.61 3.03
C PRO A 25 -11.57 -27.16 4.37
N GLN A 26 -10.26 -26.87 4.40
CA GLN A 26 -9.68 -26.18 5.54
C GLN A 26 -10.47 -24.88 5.64
N LYS A 27 -11.30 -24.74 6.68
CA LYS A 27 -11.87 -23.44 7.01
C LYS A 27 -10.66 -22.52 7.16
N ALA A 28 -10.48 -21.59 6.21
CA ALA A 28 -9.42 -20.62 6.29
C ALA A 28 -9.55 -19.94 7.66
N GLN A 29 -8.48 -19.97 8.44
CA GLN A 29 -8.50 -19.40 9.77
C GLN A 29 -8.66 -17.87 9.62
N ALA A 30 -9.53 -17.28 10.43
CA ALA A 30 -9.69 -15.83 10.50
C ALA A 30 -8.37 -15.19 10.98
N LEU A 31 -7.89 -14.17 10.26
CA LEU A 31 -6.72 -13.42 10.70
C LEU A 31 -7.07 -12.52 11.88
N THR A 32 -6.13 -12.36 12.78
CA THR A 32 -6.16 -11.36 13.85
C THR A 32 -5.67 -10.01 13.32
N GLY A 33 -6.07 -8.92 13.98
CA GLY A 33 -5.59 -7.58 13.65
C GLY A 33 -4.06 -7.45 13.72
N LYS A 34 -3.40 -8.21 14.60
CA LYS A 34 -1.94 -8.28 14.67
C LYS A 34 -1.34 -8.91 13.40
N GLU A 35 -1.91 -10.01 12.92
CA GLU A 35 -1.45 -10.66 11.68
C GLU A 35 -1.67 -9.75 10.47
N ILE A 36 -2.80 -9.04 10.41
CA ILE A 36 -3.05 -8.03 9.36
C ILE A 36 -2.02 -6.90 9.45
N SER A 37 -1.67 -6.46 10.66
CA SER A 37 -0.63 -5.43 10.87
C SER A 37 0.75 -5.86 10.36
N GLU A 38 1.13 -7.14 10.55
CA GLU A 38 2.38 -7.68 10.00
C GLU A 38 2.34 -7.78 8.47
N ILE A 39 1.22 -8.21 7.88
CA ILE A 39 1.03 -8.20 6.42
C ILE A 39 1.18 -6.78 5.89
N ALA A 40 0.50 -5.82 6.51
CA ALA A 40 0.53 -4.42 6.12
C ALA A 40 1.94 -3.83 6.23
N ARG A 41 2.69 -4.16 7.30
CA ARG A 41 4.10 -3.75 7.43
C ARG A 41 4.93 -4.22 6.25
N ASN A 42 4.83 -5.49 5.88
CA ASN A 42 5.71 -6.09 4.88
C ASN A 42 5.45 -5.58 3.45
N ILE A 43 4.25 -5.06 3.17
CA ILE A 43 3.89 -4.55 1.85
C ILE A 43 3.98 -3.02 1.75
N THR A 44 3.83 -2.28 2.85
CA THR A 44 3.81 -0.81 2.84
C THR A 44 5.22 -0.25 2.68
N VAL A 45 5.37 0.70 1.77
CA VAL A 45 6.61 1.45 1.55
C VAL A 45 6.44 2.92 1.91
N LEU A 46 7.53 3.57 2.32
CA LEU A 46 7.62 5.03 2.37
C LEU A 46 8.09 5.53 1.01
N ILE A 47 7.48 6.61 0.51
CA ILE A 47 7.94 7.33 -0.67
C ILE A 47 8.34 8.73 -0.21
N LYS A 48 9.62 9.07 -0.33
CA LYS A 48 10.16 10.35 0.15
C LYS A 48 10.95 11.03 -0.96
N GLY A 49 10.57 12.25 -1.30
CA GLY A 49 11.32 13.16 -2.17
C GLY A 49 12.23 14.10 -1.36
N GLN A 50 13.14 14.77 -2.06
CA GLN A 50 14.06 15.74 -1.47
C GLN A 50 13.34 17.01 -1.02
N ASN A 51 12.31 17.45 -1.78
CA ASN A 51 11.63 18.73 -1.57
C ASN A 51 10.39 18.58 -0.67
N ASP A 52 10.53 17.84 0.45
CA ASP A 52 9.43 17.53 1.38
C ASP A 52 8.23 16.75 0.79
N ASN A 53 8.29 16.32 -0.48
CA ASN A 53 7.35 15.35 -1.01
C ASN A 53 7.42 14.07 -0.18
N HIS A 54 6.27 13.61 0.28
CA HIS A 54 6.16 12.53 1.26
C HIS A 54 4.84 11.81 1.07
N GLY A 55 4.90 10.50 0.93
CA GLY A 55 3.73 9.66 0.84
C GLY A 55 4.03 8.21 1.19
N SER A 56 3.03 7.37 0.98
CA SER A 56 3.10 5.94 1.19
C SER A 56 2.75 5.21 -0.10
N GLY A 57 3.12 3.94 -0.17
CA GLY A 57 2.68 3.04 -1.23
C GLY A 57 2.61 1.62 -0.72
N PHE A 58 2.27 0.69 -1.58
CA PHE A 58 2.42 -0.73 -1.28
C PHE A 58 2.78 -1.55 -2.51
N ILE A 59 3.57 -2.60 -2.29
CA ILE A 59 4.06 -3.49 -3.33
C ILE A 59 2.90 -4.37 -3.82
N ILE A 60 2.57 -4.31 -5.10
CA ILE A 60 1.42 -5.03 -5.70
C ILE A 60 1.82 -6.18 -6.61
N SER A 61 3.05 -6.17 -7.15
CA SER A 61 3.50 -7.20 -8.07
C SER A 61 5.02 -7.23 -8.19
N LYS A 62 5.55 -8.30 -8.79
CA LYS A 62 6.96 -8.50 -9.13
C LYS A 62 7.07 -9.14 -10.51
N ASN A 63 8.01 -8.69 -11.33
CA ASN A 63 8.43 -9.34 -12.58
C ASN A 63 9.97 -9.34 -12.67
N GLY A 64 10.60 -10.53 -12.65
CA GLY A 64 12.05 -10.63 -12.47
C GLY A 64 12.46 -9.90 -11.18
N ASP A 65 13.48 -9.04 -11.24
CA ASP A 65 13.92 -8.23 -10.09
C ASP A 65 13.16 -6.90 -9.96
N THR A 66 12.18 -6.63 -10.83
CA THR A 66 11.40 -5.39 -10.79
C THR A 66 10.14 -5.56 -9.94
N TYR A 67 10.01 -4.73 -8.92
CA TYR A 67 8.86 -4.60 -8.06
C TYR A 67 7.99 -3.41 -8.48
N TYR A 68 6.68 -3.59 -8.39
CA TYR A 68 5.70 -2.56 -8.70
C TYR A 68 4.96 -2.15 -7.44
N VAL A 69 4.85 -0.83 -7.24
CA VAL A 69 4.20 -0.22 -6.09
C VAL A 69 3.03 0.62 -6.57
N LEU A 70 1.87 0.45 -5.94
CA LEU A 70 0.72 1.32 -6.12
C LEU A 70 0.76 2.43 -5.06
N THR A 71 0.49 3.66 -5.48
CA THR A 71 0.42 4.85 -4.62
C THR A 71 -0.63 5.84 -5.14
N ALA A 72 -0.84 6.93 -4.41
CA ALA A 72 -1.65 8.04 -4.89
C ALA A 72 -0.84 8.89 -5.87
N ASN A 73 -1.48 9.39 -6.92
CA ASN A 73 -0.81 10.14 -7.98
C ASN A 73 -0.16 11.42 -7.43
N HIS A 74 -0.83 12.16 -6.55
CA HIS A 74 -0.28 13.38 -5.95
C HIS A 74 1.02 13.16 -5.14
N VAL A 75 1.33 11.93 -4.70
CA VAL A 75 2.59 11.62 -4.01
C VAL A 75 3.79 11.77 -4.96
N VAL A 76 3.60 11.48 -6.24
CA VAL A 76 4.63 11.42 -7.29
C VAL A 76 4.30 12.29 -8.51
N ALA A 77 3.39 13.26 -8.36
CA ALA A 77 2.94 14.13 -9.45
C ALA A 77 3.94 15.24 -9.79
N HIS A 78 4.85 15.55 -8.87
CA HIS A 78 5.86 16.59 -9.05
C HIS A 78 7.23 15.96 -9.32
N GLU A 79 8.04 16.60 -10.15
CA GLU A 79 9.43 16.16 -10.33
C GLU A 79 10.20 16.34 -9.02
N ASP A 80 10.73 15.24 -8.51
CA ASP A 80 11.59 15.20 -7.32
C ASP A 80 12.54 14.00 -7.39
N THR A 81 13.61 14.00 -6.61
CA THR A 81 14.45 12.82 -6.41
C THR A 81 13.84 11.95 -5.31
N TYR A 82 13.02 10.99 -5.72
CA TYR A 82 12.32 10.10 -4.81
C TYR A 82 13.16 8.87 -4.45
N VAL A 83 13.11 8.48 -3.18
CA VAL A 83 13.46 7.13 -2.71
C VAL A 83 12.22 6.40 -2.26
N ILE A 84 12.21 5.09 -2.52
CA ILE A 84 11.24 4.13 -1.99
C ILE A 84 11.96 3.38 -0.88
N MET A 85 11.47 3.48 0.36
CA MET A 85 12.00 2.70 1.48
C MET A 85 11.07 1.54 1.81
N THR A 86 11.61 0.32 1.76
CA THR A 86 10.89 -0.93 2.07
C THR A 86 10.88 -1.24 3.56
N HIS A 87 10.11 -2.24 3.99
CA HIS A 87 9.91 -2.59 5.40
C HIS A 87 11.19 -3.00 6.15
N ASP A 88 12.23 -3.39 5.40
CA ASP A 88 13.56 -3.74 5.89
C ASP A 88 14.53 -2.55 5.92
N GLN A 89 14.01 -1.33 5.68
CA GLN A 89 14.76 -0.07 5.62
C GLN A 89 15.82 -0.02 4.52
N GLU A 90 15.63 -0.81 3.46
CA GLU A 90 16.38 -0.63 2.21
C GLU A 90 15.76 0.48 1.37
N TYR A 91 16.62 1.22 0.67
CA TYR A 91 16.24 2.39 -0.11
C TYR A 91 16.50 2.14 -1.59
N HIS A 92 15.47 2.33 -2.39
CA HIS A 92 15.52 2.11 -3.82
C HIS A 92 15.23 3.41 -4.56
N GLN A 93 16.00 3.69 -5.60
CA GLN A 93 15.78 4.84 -6.46
C GLN A 93 14.48 4.66 -7.25
N LEU A 94 13.66 5.70 -7.27
CA LEU A 94 12.52 5.81 -8.18
C LEU A 94 12.96 6.55 -9.44
N ASP A 95 12.72 5.96 -10.61
CA ASP A 95 12.92 6.60 -11.92
C ASP A 95 11.63 7.31 -12.34
N ASN A 96 11.61 8.64 -12.23
CA ASN A 96 10.43 9.46 -12.55
C ASN A 96 9.92 9.22 -13.98
N SER A 97 10.81 8.90 -14.93
CA SER A 97 10.42 8.65 -16.32
C SER A 97 9.58 7.38 -16.51
N LYS A 98 9.56 6.50 -15.50
CA LYS A 98 8.84 5.22 -15.51
C LYS A 98 7.56 5.24 -14.67
N VAL A 99 7.24 6.38 -14.05
CA VAL A 99 5.98 6.54 -13.30
C VAL A 99 4.82 6.42 -14.27
N ARG A 100 3.88 5.53 -13.96
CA ARG A 100 2.66 5.32 -14.74
C ARG A 100 1.48 5.96 -14.01
N HIS A 101 1.14 7.17 -14.40
CA HIS A 101 -0.03 7.89 -13.91
C HIS A 101 -1.31 7.30 -14.51
N LEU A 102 -2.27 6.90 -13.66
CA LEU A 102 -3.52 6.30 -14.12
C LEU A 102 -4.56 7.37 -14.39
N SER A 103 -4.60 7.84 -15.64
CA SER A 103 -5.56 8.85 -16.10
C SER A 103 -6.99 8.50 -15.69
N GLY A 104 -7.71 9.48 -15.12
CA GLY A 104 -9.06 9.31 -14.60
C GLY A 104 -9.14 8.99 -13.10
N SER A 105 -8.00 8.91 -12.40
CA SER A 105 -7.94 8.74 -10.95
C SER A 105 -6.70 9.39 -10.34
N ASP A 106 -6.71 9.60 -9.03
CA ASP A 106 -5.50 9.98 -8.27
C ASP A 106 -4.62 8.76 -7.93
N LEU A 107 -4.38 7.86 -8.89
CA LEU A 107 -3.51 6.68 -8.73
C LEU A 107 -2.29 6.72 -9.63
N ALA A 108 -1.17 6.21 -9.13
CA ALA A 108 0.03 5.99 -9.92
C ALA A 108 0.70 4.65 -9.58
N VAL A 109 1.31 4.03 -10.59
CA VAL A 109 2.20 2.88 -10.40
C VAL A 109 3.63 3.31 -10.58
N ILE A 110 4.46 3.01 -9.59
CA ILE A 110 5.90 3.24 -9.59
C ILE A 110 6.62 1.90 -9.52
N GLU A 111 7.91 1.89 -9.82
CA GLU A 111 8.71 0.67 -9.80
C GLU A 111 10.10 0.88 -9.21
N PHE A 112 10.66 -0.20 -8.68
CA PHE A 112 12.05 -0.28 -8.27
C PHE A 112 12.61 -1.68 -8.54
N THR A 113 13.93 -1.81 -8.60
CA THR A 113 14.61 -3.09 -8.79
C THR A 113 15.31 -3.54 -7.53
N SER A 114 15.21 -4.82 -7.18
CA SER A 114 15.92 -5.40 -6.03
C SER A 114 16.11 -6.91 -6.19
N ASP A 115 17.26 -7.41 -5.74
CA ASP A 115 17.56 -8.83 -5.61
C ASP A 115 16.94 -9.46 -4.35
N ARG A 116 16.45 -8.63 -3.42
CA ARG A 116 15.73 -9.07 -2.23
C ARG A 116 14.34 -9.56 -2.56
N THR A 117 13.78 -10.36 -1.66
CA THR A 117 12.42 -10.87 -1.77
C THR A 117 11.48 -10.10 -0.85
N TYR A 118 10.63 -9.27 -1.45
CA TYR A 118 9.54 -8.58 -0.78
C TYR A 118 8.19 -9.27 -1.00
N GLN A 119 7.33 -9.20 0.01
CA GLN A 119 5.94 -9.65 -0.06
C GLN A 119 5.16 -8.72 -1.00
N THR A 120 4.35 -9.31 -1.88
CA THR A 120 3.38 -8.56 -2.70
C THR A 120 2.00 -8.61 -2.06
N ALA A 121 1.26 -7.51 -2.15
CA ALA A 121 -0.11 -7.42 -1.68
C ALA A 121 -1.04 -8.39 -2.42
N LYS A 122 -1.99 -8.95 -1.68
CA LYS A 122 -3.20 -9.56 -2.27
C LYS A 122 -4.24 -8.46 -2.42
N LEU A 123 -4.92 -8.42 -3.55
CA LEU A 123 -5.98 -7.47 -3.84
C LEU A 123 -7.34 -8.16 -3.66
N ALA A 124 -8.30 -7.48 -3.05
CA ALA A 124 -9.66 -7.96 -2.94
C ALA A 124 -10.48 -7.55 -4.19
N ASP A 125 -11.63 -8.18 -4.40
CA ASP A 125 -12.73 -7.52 -5.10
C ASP A 125 -13.36 -6.50 -4.15
N SER A 126 -13.17 -5.20 -4.42
CA SER A 126 -13.70 -4.13 -3.55
C SER A 126 -15.23 -4.09 -3.48
N ASN A 127 -15.96 -4.74 -4.39
CA ASN A 127 -17.42 -4.86 -4.32
C ASN A 127 -17.89 -5.75 -3.17
N THR A 128 -16.98 -6.57 -2.61
CA THR A 128 -17.28 -7.40 -1.44
C THR A 128 -17.34 -6.57 -0.16
N ALA A 129 -16.73 -5.38 -0.15
CA ALA A 129 -16.73 -4.48 0.98
C ALA A 129 -17.96 -3.57 0.97
N LYS A 130 -18.59 -3.48 2.14
CA LYS A 130 -19.85 -2.77 2.37
C LYS A 130 -19.71 -1.81 3.53
N GLN A 131 -20.63 -0.86 3.65
CA GLN A 131 -20.74 -0.05 4.86
C GLN A 131 -20.80 -0.96 6.12
N GLY A 132 -20.01 -0.62 7.14
CA GLY A 132 -19.79 -1.41 8.34
C GLY A 132 -18.70 -2.48 8.22
N SER A 133 -18.09 -2.68 7.04
CA SER A 133 -16.95 -3.60 6.92
C SER A 133 -15.75 -3.03 7.65
N GLU A 134 -15.11 -3.86 8.46
CA GLU A 134 -13.87 -3.51 9.16
C GLU A 134 -12.71 -3.41 8.17
N VAL A 135 -11.95 -2.32 8.30
CA VAL A 135 -10.82 -2.02 7.44
C VAL A 135 -9.65 -1.47 8.25
N PHE A 136 -8.45 -1.68 7.75
CA PHE A 136 -7.20 -1.23 8.36
C PHE A 136 -6.42 -0.36 7.38
N VAL A 137 -5.79 0.71 7.86
CA VAL A 137 -4.95 1.58 7.02
C VAL A 137 -3.52 1.50 7.51
N SER A 138 -2.58 1.33 6.60
CA SER A 138 -1.14 1.39 6.86
C SER A 138 -0.49 2.49 6.06
N GLY A 139 0.40 3.26 6.67
CA GLY A 139 1.11 4.32 5.98
C GLY A 139 2.16 4.99 6.86
N TRP A 140 2.94 5.87 6.25
CA TRP A 140 4.00 6.64 6.87
C TRP A 140 3.57 8.11 6.96
N PRO A 141 3.05 8.59 8.09
CA PRO A 141 2.80 10.00 8.29
C PRO A 141 4.05 10.85 8.11
N ARG A 142 3.86 12.06 7.58
CA ARG A 142 4.87 13.12 7.67
C ARG A 142 4.98 13.60 9.11
N LEU A 143 6.16 14.09 9.49
CA LEU A 143 6.32 14.74 10.78
C LEU A 143 5.51 16.02 10.87
N THR A 144 4.80 16.18 11.98
CA THR A 144 4.23 17.46 12.41
C THR A 144 5.19 18.17 13.37
N THR A 145 4.86 19.38 13.82
CA THR A 145 5.69 20.18 14.73
C THR A 145 6.20 19.39 15.93
N VAL A 146 5.32 18.62 16.58
CA VAL A 146 5.70 17.81 17.75
C VAL A 146 6.68 16.71 17.36
N GLY A 147 6.44 16.01 16.25
CA GLY A 147 7.34 14.96 15.75
C GLY A 147 8.74 15.51 15.40
N LYS A 148 8.79 16.67 14.72
CA LYS A 148 10.05 17.36 14.40
C LYS A 148 10.84 17.76 15.65
N GLN A 149 10.14 18.17 16.71
CA GLN A 149 10.76 18.53 18.00
C GLN A 149 11.08 17.33 18.89
N SER A 150 10.47 16.16 18.63
CA SER A 150 10.59 14.94 19.44
C SER A 150 11.45 13.88 18.74
N GLY A 151 12.61 14.28 18.22
CA GLY A 151 13.60 13.36 17.65
C GLY A 151 13.48 13.11 16.14
N SER A 152 12.43 13.62 15.49
CA SER A 152 12.26 13.55 14.03
C SER A 152 12.24 12.13 13.44
N ASP A 153 11.68 11.17 14.17
CA ASP A 153 11.48 9.82 13.65
C ASP A 153 10.16 9.70 12.90
N LEU A 154 10.24 9.22 11.67
CA LEU A 154 9.09 8.72 10.94
C LEU A 154 8.66 7.39 11.55
N ILE A 155 7.37 7.26 11.85
CA ILE A 155 6.78 6.07 12.44
C ILE A 155 5.63 5.60 11.56
N ARG A 156 5.72 4.39 11.00
CA ARG A 156 4.61 3.78 10.27
C ARG A 156 3.42 3.63 11.22
N GLN A 157 2.26 4.12 10.79
CA GLN A 157 1.01 4.00 11.51
C GLN A 157 0.16 2.87 10.91
N PHE A 158 -0.51 2.14 11.79
CA PHE A 158 -1.50 1.13 11.43
C PHE A 158 -2.74 1.37 12.28
N THR A 159 -3.86 1.69 11.64
CA THR A 159 -5.10 2.07 12.34
C THR A 159 -6.27 1.23 11.86
N ASP A 160 -7.15 0.86 12.78
CA ASP A 160 -8.41 0.18 12.51
C ASP A 160 -9.59 1.16 12.39
N GLY A 161 -10.67 0.69 11.79
CA GLY A 161 -11.88 1.45 11.55
C GLY A 161 -12.84 0.68 10.66
N GLN A 162 -13.87 1.35 10.15
CA GLN A 162 -14.90 0.72 9.32
C GLN A 162 -15.27 1.62 8.15
N ILE A 163 -15.71 1.00 7.06
CA ILE A 163 -16.31 1.73 5.94
C ILE A 163 -17.59 2.41 6.42
N SER A 164 -17.62 3.73 6.36
CA SER A 164 -18.76 4.55 6.75
C SER A 164 -19.74 4.81 5.60
N GLY A 165 -19.27 4.70 4.35
CA GLY A 165 -20.07 5.00 3.17
C GLY A 165 -19.37 4.66 1.86
N LEU A 166 -20.18 4.54 0.81
CA LEU A 166 -19.74 4.35 -0.57
C LEU A 166 -20.44 5.40 -1.43
N LEU A 167 -19.68 6.23 -2.12
CA LEU A 167 -20.19 7.29 -2.99
C LEU A 167 -20.64 6.69 -4.32
N SER A 168 -21.83 7.08 -4.79
CA SER A 168 -22.34 6.70 -6.11
C SER A 168 -21.65 7.44 -7.27
N GLN A 169 -21.06 8.60 -6.98
CA GLN A 169 -20.30 9.41 -7.93
C GLN A 169 -18.91 9.67 -7.33
N PRO A 170 -17.89 8.92 -7.78
CA PRO A 170 -16.52 9.11 -7.30
C PRO A 170 -15.95 10.47 -7.72
N LEU A 171 -15.19 11.10 -6.84
CA LEU A 171 -14.39 12.28 -7.16
C LEU A 171 -12.95 11.83 -7.38
N GLU A 172 -12.40 11.95 -8.60
CA GLU A 172 -11.02 11.49 -8.93
C GLU A 172 -10.74 10.01 -8.53
N GLY A 173 -11.79 9.18 -8.55
CA GLY A 173 -11.74 7.78 -8.14
C GLY A 173 -12.03 7.54 -6.64
N TYR A 174 -12.02 8.58 -5.81
CA TYR A 174 -12.38 8.47 -4.39
C TYR A 174 -13.86 8.16 -4.24
N ALA A 175 -14.16 6.99 -3.68
CA ALA A 175 -15.53 6.51 -3.55
C ALA A 175 -15.82 5.79 -2.23
N MET A 176 -14.79 5.44 -1.45
CA MET A 176 -14.95 4.70 -0.20
C MET A 176 -14.59 5.59 0.98
N SER A 177 -15.56 5.89 1.86
CA SER A 177 -15.31 6.64 3.10
C SER A 177 -15.18 5.68 4.29
N TYR A 178 -14.32 5.99 5.24
CA TYR A 178 -14.10 5.18 6.45
C TYR A 178 -13.62 6.01 7.65
N THR A 179 -13.68 5.39 8.83
CA THR A 179 -13.49 6.05 10.12
C THR A 179 -12.08 5.96 10.70
N ASN A 180 -11.15 5.26 10.03
CA ASN A 180 -9.78 5.10 10.53
C ASN A 180 -9.11 6.45 10.75
N THR A 181 -8.39 6.62 11.86
CA THR A 181 -7.57 7.82 12.04
C THR A 181 -6.37 7.77 11.09
N THR A 182 -6.12 8.85 10.35
CA THR A 182 -4.98 8.96 9.43
C THR A 182 -4.32 10.32 9.56
N LEU A 183 -3.07 10.43 9.13
CA LEU A 183 -2.30 11.66 9.10
C LEU A 183 -1.78 11.92 7.68
N GLY A 184 -1.47 13.18 7.36
CA GLY A 184 -0.83 13.52 6.10
C GLY A 184 0.45 12.71 5.89
N GLY A 185 0.70 12.27 4.66
CA GLY A 185 1.81 11.36 4.31
C GLY A 185 1.42 9.88 4.27
N MET A 186 0.30 9.48 4.89
CA MET A 186 -0.23 8.11 4.72
C MET A 186 -0.87 7.88 3.35
N SER A 187 -1.14 8.96 2.59
CA SER A 187 -1.69 8.92 1.24
C SER A 187 -0.87 8.01 0.32
N GLY A 188 -1.58 7.19 -0.48
CA GLY A 188 -1.06 6.09 -1.28
C GLY A 188 -0.91 4.77 -0.54
N GLY A 189 -1.05 4.74 0.79
CA GLY A 189 -0.99 3.53 1.61
C GLY A 189 -2.18 2.58 1.40
N PRO A 190 -2.02 1.28 1.71
CA PRO A 190 -3.09 0.29 1.53
C PRO A 190 -4.19 0.44 2.59
N VAL A 191 -5.44 0.29 2.14
CA VAL A 191 -6.60 -0.02 2.98
C VAL A 191 -6.85 -1.52 2.87
N LEU A 192 -6.77 -2.25 3.98
CA LEU A 192 -6.88 -3.71 4.04
C LEU A 192 -8.21 -4.16 4.66
N ASP A 193 -8.77 -5.27 4.17
CA ASP A 193 -9.88 -5.97 4.80
C ASP A 193 -9.41 -6.95 5.90
N THR A 194 -10.35 -7.66 6.54
CA THR A 194 -10.08 -8.66 7.59
C THR A 194 -9.33 -9.90 7.09
N GLY A 195 -9.18 -10.07 5.77
CA GLY A 195 -8.34 -11.09 5.14
C GLY A 195 -6.91 -10.62 4.87
N GLY A 196 -6.55 -9.39 5.25
CA GLY A 196 -5.24 -8.79 4.95
C GLY A 196 -5.06 -8.46 3.47
N ARG A 197 -6.16 -8.25 2.74
CA ARG A 197 -6.17 -7.98 1.30
C ARG A 197 -6.50 -6.52 1.08
N VAL A 198 -5.86 -5.90 0.12
CA VAL A 198 -6.08 -4.49 -0.19
C VAL A 198 -7.44 -4.32 -0.87
N VAL A 199 -8.30 -3.52 -0.25
CA VAL A 199 -9.64 -3.18 -0.73
C VAL A 199 -9.71 -1.76 -1.31
N GLY A 200 -8.72 -0.92 -0.99
CA GLY A 200 -8.59 0.43 -1.54
C GLY A 200 -7.23 1.06 -1.29
N VAL A 201 -7.00 2.21 -1.93
CA VAL A 201 -5.81 3.05 -1.76
C VAL A 201 -6.21 4.29 -0.99
N HIS A 202 -5.66 4.49 0.20
CA HIS A 202 -5.92 5.70 0.99
C HIS A 202 -5.36 6.91 0.26
N GLY A 203 -6.07 8.05 0.25
CA GLY A 203 -5.50 9.27 -0.33
C GLY A 203 -5.91 10.55 0.39
N LEU A 204 -7.21 10.82 0.53
CA LEU A 204 -7.69 12.07 1.13
C LEU A 204 -8.15 11.84 2.58
N GLY A 205 -7.81 12.79 3.46
CA GLY A 205 -8.52 12.98 4.72
C GLY A 205 -9.51 14.11 4.55
N ASP A 206 -10.77 13.90 4.93
CA ASP A 206 -11.82 14.91 4.84
C ASP A 206 -11.53 16.04 5.83
N THR A 207 -11.59 17.29 5.37
CA THR A 207 -11.36 18.50 6.18
C THR A 207 -12.66 19.27 6.36
N GLU A 208 -12.79 20.06 7.42
CA GLU A 208 -13.94 20.93 7.58
C GLU A 208 -14.06 21.89 6.40
N ASP A 209 -15.30 22.06 5.95
CA ASP A 209 -15.64 22.87 4.79
C ASP A 209 -15.45 24.35 5.12
N SER A 210 -14.36 24.93 4.61
CA SER A 210 -14.03 26.34 4.72
C SER A 210 -15.17 27.23 4.19
N ASP A 211 -15.84 26.84 3.11
CA ASP A 211 -16.94 27.62 2.53
C ASP A 211 -18.18 27.59 3.44
N ARG A 212 -18.43 26.48 4.13
CA ARG A 212 -19.52 26.40 5.12
C ARG A 212 -19.29 27.34 6.30
N LEU A 213 -18.06 27.44 6.81
CA LEU A 213 -17.74 28.35 7.91
C LEU A 213 -17.83 29.83 7.50
N LEU A 214 -17.36 30.18 6.30
CA LEU A 214 -17.54 31.53 5.75
C LEU A 214 -19.02 31.88 5.61
N ASN A 215 -19.84 30.97 5.09
CA ASN A 215 -21.29 31.17 4.93
C ASN A 215 -22.05 31.25 6.27
N GLN A 216 -21.47 30.77 7.37
CA GLN A 216 -22.02 30.89 8.73
C GLN A 216 -21.53 32.15 9.48
N GLY A 217 -20.76 33.01 8.82
CA GLY A 217 -20.29 34.28 9.38
C GLY A 217 -19.02 34.17 10.23
N TYR A 218 -18.31 33.04 10.19
CA TYR A 218 -16.98 32.93 10.78
C TYR A 218 -15.94 33.62 9.89
N GLY A 219 -14.98 34.32 10.50
CA GLY A 219 -13.96 35.07 9.77
C GLY A 219 -12.96 34.17 9.02
N GLU A 220 -12.21 34.73 8.07
CA GLU A 220 -11.26 33.97 7.23
C GLU A 220 -10.22 33.17 8.03
N GLU A 221 -9.86 33.64 9.22
CA GLU A 221 -8.97 32.91 10.11
C GLU A 221 -9.58 31.56 10.53
N ALA A 222 -10.86 31.52 10.91
CA ALA A 222 -11.54 30.27 11.24
C ALA A 222 -11.76 29.37 10.01
N ALA A 223 -12.05 29.95 8.84
CA ALA A 223 -12.17 29.19 7.59
C ALA A 223 -10.84 28.58 7.12
N SER A 224 -9.73 29.28 7.34
CA SER A 224 -8.38 28.77 7.06
C SER A 224 -8.01 27.61 8.00
N LEU A 225 -8.48 27.65 9.25
CA LEU A 225 -8.35 26.54 10.19
C LEU A 225 -9.25 25.35 9.84
N ALA A 226 -10.40 25.55 9.18
CA ALA A 226 -11.31 24.48 8.76
C ALA A 226 -10.62 23.43 7.88
N SER A 227 -9.84 23.90 6.90
CA SER A 227 -9.01 23.04 6.03
C SER A 227 -7.96 22.22 6.80
N LEU A 228 -7.71 22.55 8.07
CA LEU A 228 -6.77 21.85 8.96
C LEU A 228 -7.48 20.90 9.95
N VAL A 229 -8.81 21.01 10.09
CA VAL A 229 -9.62 20.21 11.02
C VAL A 229 -10.22 19.04 10.25
N LYS A 230 -9.81 17.81 10.55
CA LYS A 230 -10.42 16.63 9.91
C LYS A 230 -11.82 16.38 10.47
N THR A 231 -12.80 16.13 9.59
CA THR A 231 -14.19 15.80 9.98
C THR A 231 -14.31 14.43 10.66
N GLY A 232 -13.26 13.61 10.55
CA GLY A 232 -13.22 12.22 11.02
C GLY A 232 -13.46 11.19 9.92
N PHE A 233 -13.78 11.61 8.70
CA PHE A 233 -13.86 10.73 7.54
C PHE A 233 -12.59 10.79 6.69
N ASN A 234 -12.23 9.66 6.11
CA ASN A 234 -11.13 9.55 5.14
C ASN A 234 -11.64 8.81 3.93
N TYR A 235 -11.04 9.10 2.78
CA TYR A 235 -11.45 8.53 1.50
C TYR A 235 -10.33 7.66 0.90
N ALA A 236 -10.76 6.57 0.29
CA ALA A 236 -9.95 5.71 -0.54
C ALA A 236 -10.56 5.54 -1.93
N ILE A 237 -9.68 5.27 -2.88
CA ILE A 237 -10.02 4.79 -4.21
C ILE A 237 -10.19 3.26 -4.09
N PRO A 238 -11.38 2.69 -4.37
CA PRO A 238 -11.58 1.25 -4.33
C PRO A 238 -10.62 0.53 -5.28
N ILE A 239 -10.06 -0.60 -4.86
CA ILE A 239 -9.00 -1.28 -5.63
C ILE A 239 -9.46 -1.75 -7.01
N ASN A 240 -10.76 -1.99 -7.23
CA ASN A 240 -11.27 -2.32 -8.56
C ASN A 240 -11.06 -1.17 -9.56
N THR A 241 -11.05 0.08 -9.12
CA THR A 241 -10.71 1.24 -9.98
C THR A 241 -9.32 1.06 -10.60
N PHE A 242 -8.35 0.61 -9.80
CA PHE A 242 -7.02 0.30 -10.29
C PHE A 242 -7.04 -0.87 -11.28
N LEU A 243 -7.76 -1.96 -10.98
CA LEU A 243 -7.85 -3.13 -11.86
C LEU A 243 -8.44 -2.77 -13.23
N ASP A 244 -9.50 -1.95 -13.23
CA ASP A 244 -10.16 -1.48 -14.45
C ASP A 244 -9.24 -0.55 -15.26
N LEU A 245 -8.62 0.44 -14.60
CA LEU A 245 -7.72 1.38 -15.27
C LEU A 245 -6.45 0.72 -15.79
N ALA A 246 -5.85 -0.21 -15.04
CA ALA A 246 -4.69 -0.97 -15.48
C ALA A 246 -5.02 -1.79 -16.74
N ALA A 247 -6.18 -2.44 -16.78
CA ALA A 247 -6.63 -3.17 -17.97
C ALA A 247 -6.89 -2.24 -19.18
N GLN A 248 -7.60 -1.13 -18.97
CA GLN A 248 -7.90 -0.14 -20.02
C GLN A 248 -6.63 0.48 -20.61
N GLN A 249 -5.65 0.75 -19.76
CA GLN A 249 -4.37 1.36 -20.14
C GLN A 249 -3.29 0.32 -20.49
N ARG A 250 -3.66 -0.96 -20.61
CA ARG A 250 -2.79 -2.08 -21.02
C ARG A 250 -1.56 -2.29 -20.13
N ILE A 251 -1.71 -2.02 -18.84
CA ILE A 251 -0.72 -2.29 -17.81
C ILE A 251 -0.97 -3.70 -17.27
N TYR A 252 -0.22 -4.67 -17.76
CA TYR A 252 -0.35 -6.06 -17.34
C TYR A 252 0.70 -6.42 -16.29
N MET A 253 0.23 -6.90 -15.13
CA MET A 253 1.06 -7.31 -14.00
C MET A 253 0.54 -8.64 -13.45
N ASN A 254 1.42 -9.42 -12.80
CA ASN A 254 1.02 -10.63 -12.11
C ASN A 254 0.43 -10.25 -10.75
N LEU A 255 -0.88 -10.02 -10.72
CA LEU A 255 -1.62 -9.57 -9.53
C LEU A 255 -2.28 -10.76 -8.82
N ALA A 256 -2.15 -10.84 -7.50
CA ALA A 256 -2.86 -11.81 -6.69
C ALA A 256 -4.23 -11.23 -6.29
N VAL A 257 -5.29 -11.59 -7.02
CA VAL A 257 -6.65 -11.09 -6.76
C VAL A 257 -7.51 -12.19 -6.14
N GLU A 258 -8.19 -11.88 -5.03
CA GLU A 258 -9.16 -12.76 -4.39
C GLU A 258 -10.56 -12.13 -4.41
N THR A 259 -11.53 -12.85 -4.98
CA THR A 259 -12.87 -12.31 -5.25
C THR A 259 -13.93 -12.67 -4.21
N THR A 260 -13.59 -13.53 -3.24
CA THR A 260 -14.53 -13.94 -2.20
C THR A 260 -14.48 -12.98 -1.02
N ALA A 261 -15.60 -12.80 -0.31
CA ALA A 261 -15.62 -12.05 0.94
C ALA A 261 -14.62 -12.65 1.96
N PRO A 262 -13.96 -11.82 2.78
CA PRO A 262 -13.02 -12.31 3.77
C PRO A 262 -13.78 -13.00 4.91
N ASN A 263 -13.08 -13.85 5.65
CA ASN A 263 -13.61 -14.31 6.93
C ASN A 263 -13.76 -13.12 7.91
N PRO A 264 -14.70 -13.19 8.87
CA PRO A 264 -14.74 -12.22 9.96
C PRO A 264 -13.39 -12.11 10.67
N LEU A 265 -13.09 -10.93 11.23
CA LEU A 265 -11.87 -10.75 12.00
C LEU A 265 -11.81 -11.76 13.15
N GLY A 266 -10.62 -12.31 13.40
CA GLY A 266 -10.33 -13.10 14.58
C GLY A 266 -10.29 -12.20 15.83
N ALA A 267 -9.10 -12.00 16.39
CA ALA A 267 -8.91 -11.04 17.48
C ALA A 267 -8.78 -9.61 16.92
N ALA A 268 -9.44 -8.65 17.58
CA ALA A 268 -9.30 -7.23 17.29
C ALA A 268 -7.82 -6.78 17.31
N TYR A 269 -7.48 -5.77 16.51
CA TYR A 269 -6.18 -5.12 16.64
C TYR A 269 -6.11 -4.38 17.98
N VAL A 270 -5.00 -4.56 18.70
CA VAL A 270 -4.72 -3.81 19.92
C VAL A 270 -3.33 -3.20 19.75
N ALA A 271 -3.28 -1.87 19.61
CA ALA A 271 -2.02 -1.15 19.47
C ALA A 271 -1.16 -1.33 20.73
N SER A 272 0.15 -1.52 20.53
CA SER A 272 1.11 -1.55 21.64
C SER A 272 1.35 -0.14 22.18
N GLY A 273 1.63 -0.02 23.48
CA GLY A 273 1.94 1.27 24.11
C GLY A 273 3.26 1.92 23.66
N LYS A 274 4.01 1.26 22.77
CA LYS A 274 5.20 1.78 22.10
C LYS A 274 5.17 1.35 20.63
N PRO A 275 5.66 2.17 19.69
CA PRO A 275 5.86 1.75 18.31
C PRO A 275 6.79 0.52 18.22
N ASP A 276 6.52 -0.37 17.27
CA ASP A 276 7.45 -1.45 16.93
C ASP A 276 8.75 -0.82 16.38
N PRO A 277 9.95 -1.23 16.83
CA PRO A 277 11.20 -0.67 16.32
C PRO A 277 11.37 -0.82 14.80
N ARG A 278 10.76 -1.84 14.18
CA ARG A 278 10.78 -2.03 12.72
C ARG A 278 9.98 -0.96 11.97
N ASP A 279 9.04 -0.31 12.65
CA ASP A 279 8.19 0.73 12.10
C ASP A 279 8.77 2.14 12.28
N ARG A 280 10.02 2.28 12.73
CA ARG A 280 10.64 3.57 13.04
C ARG A 280 11.92 3.78 12.22
N VAL A 281 12.04 4.96 11.61
CA VAL A 281 13.26 5.42 10.93
C VAL A 281 13.47 6.91 11.19
N ALA A 282 14.72 7.35 11.37
CA ALA A 282 15.01 8.77 11.51
C ALA A 282 14.86 9.47 10.15
N GLU A 283 14.15 10.61 10.10
CA GLU A 283 13.97 11.37 8.85
C GLU A 283 15.31 11.79 8.24
N THR A 284 16.29 12.11 9.10
CA THR A 284 17.65 12.47 8.68
C THR A 284 18.35 11.34 7.93
N ASP A 285 18.11 10.08 8.31
CA ASP A 285 18.73 8.93 7.65
C ASP A 285 18.16 8.77 6.23
N VAL A 286 16.85 8.97 6.08
CA VAL A 286 16.18 8.96 4.77
C VAL A 286 16.72 10.09 3.88
N LEU A 287 16.83 11.31 4.41
CA LEU A 287 17.35 12.47 3.67
C LEU A 287 18.83 12.31 3.29
N ASN A 288 19.64 11.75 4.19
CA ASN A 288 21.03 11.42 3.90
C ASN A 288 21.12 10.41 2.76
N LYS A 289 20.24 9.40 2.74
CA LYS A 289 20.22 8.40 1.67
C LYS A 289 19.80 8.97 0.33
N ILE A 290 18.84 9.90 0.30
CA ILE A 290 18.50 10.66 -0.91
C ILE A 290 19.74 11.40 -1.43
N ASN A 291 20.47 12.10 -0.56
CA ASN A 291 21.67 12.83 -0.97
C ASN A 291 22.80 11.88 -1.44
N GLU A 292 22.94 10.71 -0.84
CA GLU A 292 23.92 9.69 -1.26
C GLU A 292 23.60 9.14 -2.67
N ILE A 293 22.33 8.80 -2.93
CA ILE A 293 21.90 8.22 -4.21
C ILE A 293 21.97 9.24 -5.34
N PHE A 294 21.49 10.47 -5.10
CA PHE A 294 21.30 11.47 -6.15
C PHE A 294 22.37 12.57 -6.19
N GLY A 295 23.19 12.70 -5.15
CA GLY A 295 24.26 13.70 -5.07
C GLY A 295 25.22 13.67 -6.26
N PRO A 296 25.78 12.51 -6.64
CA PRO A 296 26.67 12.40 -7.80
C PRO A 296 26.01 12.83 -9.13
N ILE A 297 24.72 12.52 -9.30
CA ILE A 297 23.94 12.90 -10.50
C ILE A 297 23.81 14.41 -10.56
N ARG A 298 23.42 15.05 -9.45
CA ARG A 298 23.26 16.50 -9.35
C ARG A 298 24.58 17.24 -9.60
N ASP A 299 25.68 16.77 -9.01
CA ASP A 299 27.00 17.38 -9.19
C ASP A 299 27.49 17.26 -10.65
N GLY A 300 27.19 16.15 -11.32
CA GLY A 300 27.43 15.96 -12.74
C GLY A 300 26.66 16.97 -13.61
N VAL A 301 25.34 17.10 -13.39
CA VAL A 301 24.48 18.06 -14.12
C VAL A 301 24.97 19.49 -13.92
N ASN A 302 25.29 19.87 -12.67
CA ASN A 302 25.81 21.19 -12.36
C ASN A 302 27.15 21.47 -13.05
N THR A 303 28.04 20.47 -13.13
CA THR A 303 29.32 20.59 -13.81
C THR A 303 29.12 20.79 -15.31
N ILE A 304 28.24 20.02 -15.94
CA ILE A 304 27.90 20.16 -17.36
C ILE A 304 27.33 21.55 -17.63
N GLN A 305 26.37 22.02 -16.82
CA GLN A 305 25.78 23.36 -16.99
C GLN A 305 26.82 24.48 -16.87
N ARG A 306 27.78 24.37 -15.93
CA ARG A 306 28.88 25.34 -15.81
C ARG A 306 29.78 25.33 -17.05
N VAL A 307 30.08 24.15 -17.60
CA VAL A 307 30.87 24.03 -18.83
C VAL A 307 30.09 24.58 -20.03
N CYS A 308 28.81 24.23 -20.19
CA CYS A 308 27.95 24.79 -21.24
C CYS A 308 27.86 26.32 -21.15
N GLY A 309 27.76 26.88 -19.94
CA GLY A 309 27.77 28.33 -19.73
C GLY A 309 29.09 29.01 -20.13
N LEU A 310 30.21 28.29 -20.11
CA LEU A 310 31.51 28.79 -20.57
C LEU A 310 31.69 28.68 -22.10
N PHE A 311 31.04 27.70 -22.75
CA PHE A 311 31.28 27.36 -24.16
C PHE A 311 30.08 27.59 -25.10
N GLY A 312 28.93 28.01 -24.58
CA GLY A 312 27.75 28.38 -25.38
C GLY A 312 27.05 27.21 -26.06
N CYS A 313 26.82 26.12 -25.33
CA CYS A 313 26.01 24.97 -25.78
C CYS A 313 24.52 25.21 -25.64
#